data_AF-H3B0T7-F1
#
_entry.id   AF-H3B0T7-F1
#
_cell.length_a   1.000
_cell.length_b   1.000
_cell.length_c   1.000
_cell.angle_alpha   90.00
_cell.angle_beta   90.00
_cell.angle_gamma   90.00
#
_symmetry.space_group_name_H-M   'P 1'
#
loop_
_entity.id
_entity.type
_entity.pdbx_description
1 polymer ?
#
loop_
_entity_poly.entity_id
_entity_poly.type
_entity_poly.pdbx_seq_one_letter_code
_entity_poly.pdbx_strand_id
1 'polypeptide(L)'
;ASLYVLQINAWKAYMNTSSDSAVQLSEWVEMRSKESAQFLYWYQAIVLQTLFLMLVHSVWEPNFDMYLDTLTQICPWVFALDHVHYARLLRVFVKTLRDLKIRLPKVHEEFMKGKFVIQKTGQPFSSLSDDHVHEQNNRNVKPDGGAVGLLGSLNALSKPEIARMVNEFGEEAGITINQHKSHHEDTKAFEKRFQQHMKDIVDVFEEEGNPFQEAVFQPIIVAQLWTASRVDVIFDKYVPDSLKAETREKHGTGNRVKVASATPIPKDWNAFLQVDENKEELFKILSEDLVNVQHQNKTVISIHHHQHLIQKACHHDEVDSQMLLHAKHAASEGHRKTLIRTVNSDVVIIAVVTFQRMNVAKLWTAFGVGKNKCHIQYQTLGPEVCLALPFWHAFTGCDTVSSFAGHGKKTAW
;
A
#
# COMPACT_ATOMS: atom_id res chain seq x y z
N ALA A 1 3.03 -11.27 -6.92
CA ALA A 1 2.06 -11.75 -7.95
C ALA A 1 1.28 -10.60 -8.61
N SER A 2 0.54 -9.76 -7.88
CA SER A 2 -0.22 -8.64 -8.48
C SER A 2 0.64 -7.64 -9.27
N LEU A 3 1.83 -7.26 -8.78
CA LEU A 3 2.75 -6.39 -9.51
C LEU A 3 3.20 -6.98 -10.86
N TYR A 4 3.43 -8.29 -10.91
CA TYR A 4 3.80 -8.97 -12.15
C TYR A 4 2.64 -8.96 -13.16
N VAL A 5 1.40 -9.14 -12.70
CA VAL A 5 0.21 -8.99 -13.55
C VAL A 5 0.10 -7.56 -14.10
N LEU A 6 0.30 -6.54 -13.26
CA LEU A 6 0.30 -5.14 -13.68
C LEU A 6 1.39 -4.85 -14.72
N GLN A 7 2.59 -5.40 -14.55
CA GLN A 7 3.68 -5.29 -15.53
C GLN A 7 3.30 -5.93 -16.88
N ILE A 8 2.71 -7.14 -16.86
CA ILE A 8 2.22 -7.80 -18.08
C ILE A 8 1.14 -6.97 -18.76
N ASN A 9 0.20 -6.41 -18.00
CA ASN A 9 -0.89 -5.59 -18.56
C ASN A 9 -0.33 -4.31 -19.21
N ALA A 10 0.67 -3.67 -18.58
CA ALA A 10 1.35 -2.52 -19.16
C ALA A 10 2.14 -2.88 -20.44
N TRP A 11 2.84 -4.02 -20.45
CA TRP A 11 3.53 -4.52 -21.65
C TRP A 11 2.56 -4.81 -22.79
N LYS A 12 1.43 -5.48 -22.51
CA LYS A 12 0.37 -5.72 -23.51
C LYS A 12 -0.20 -4.42 -24.07
N ALA A 13 -0.41 -3.42 -23.22
CA ALA A 13 -0.88 -2.10 -23.66
C ALA A 13 0.14 -1.44 -24.61
N TYR A 14 1.44 -1.47 -24.26
CA TYR A 14 2.52 -0.99 -25.11
C TYR A 14 2.56 -1.70 -26.47
N MET A 15 2.42 -3.03 -26.48
CA MET A 15 2.37 -3.84 -27.70
C MET A 15 1.20 -3.48 -28.63
N ASN A 16 0.09 -3.00 -28.07
CA ASN A 16 -1.08 -2.59 -28.87
C ASN A 16 -0.94 -1.19 -29.48
N THR A 17 -0.11 -0.32 -28.89
CA THR A 17 0.07 1.06 -29.34
C THR A 17 1.30 1.25 -30.23
N SER A 18 2.33 0.42 -30.04
CA SER A 18 3.60 0.54 -30.76
C SER A 18 3.51 -0.17 -32.11
N SER A 19 3.94 0.50 -33.18
CA SER A 19 4.06 -0.08 -34.53
C SER A 19 5.26 -1.02 -34.67
N ASP A 20 6.09 -1.10 -33.62
CA ASP A 20 7.31 -1.89 -33.59
C ASP A 20 7.03 -3.39 -33.48
N SER A 21 7.92 -4.16 -34.11
CA SER A 21 8.00 -5.62 -34.05
C SER A 21 7.90 -6.18 -32.62
N ALA A 22 7.47 -7.43 -32.48
CA ALA A 22 7.19 -8.10 -31.20
C ALA A 22 8.36 -8.10 -30.19
N VAL A 23 8.53 -7.01 -29.42
CA VAL A 23 9.55 -6.89 -28.37
C VAL A 23 9.22 -7.87 -27.23
N GLN A 24 10.19 -8.68 -26.82
CA GLN A 24 9.99 -9.60 -25.70
C GLN A 24 9.82 -8.84 -24.38
N LEU A 25 9.11 -9.43 -23.40
CA LEU A 25 8.87 -8.81 -22.11
C LEU A 25 10.19 -8.43 -21.41
N SER A 26 11.23 -9.27 -21.47
CA SER A 26 12.54 -9.01 -20.87
C SER A 26 13.23 -7.79 -21.47
N GLU A 27 13.23 -7.67 -22.79
CA GLU A 27 13.83 -6.54 -23.52
C GLU A 27 13.08 -5.24 -23.23
N TRP A 28 11.74 -5.31 -23.21
CA TRP A 28 10.91 -4.18 -22.82
C TRP A 28 11.21 -3.75 -21.37
N VAL A 29 11.24 -4.68 -20.42
CA VAL A 29 11.58 -4.36 -19.02
C VAL A 29 12.94 -3.69 -18.89
N GLU A 30 13.96 -4.17 -19.61
CA GLU A 30 15.30 -3.56 -19.58
C GLU A 30 15.30 -2.14 -20.14
N MET A 31 14.66 -1.94 -21.30
CA MET A 31 14.51 -0.62 -21.91
C MET A 31 13.80 0.36 -20.96
N ARG A 32 12.64 -0.04 -20.45
CA ARG A 32 11.80 0.78 -19.55
C ARG A 32 12.47 1.09 -18.22
N SER A 33 13.28 0.17 -17.71
CA SER A 33 14.05 0.37 -16.47
C SER A 33 15.16 1.42 -16.62
N LYS A 34 15.66 1.65 -17.84
CA LYS A 34 16.64 2.71 -18.14
C LYS A 34 15.96 4.07 -18.33
N GLU A 35 14.74 4.08 -18.86
CA GLU A 35 13.97 5.29 -19.16
C GLU A 35 13.28 5.89 -17.93
N SER A 36 12.77 5.05 -17.01
CA SER A 36 11.93 5.49 -15.90
C SER A 36 12.42 4.94 -14.56
N ALA A 37 12.82 5.86 -13.67
CA ALA A 37 13.20 5.53 -12.30
C ALA A 37 12.04 4.90 -11.49
N GLN A 38 10.80 5.33 -11.76
CA GLN A 38 9.62 4.72 -11.15
C GLN A 38 9.44 3.27 -11.63
N PHE A 39 9.56 3.03 -12.94
CA PHE A 39 9.46 1.68 -13.48
C PHE A 39 10.53 0.77 -12.87
N LEU A 40 11.78 1.25 -12.80
CA LEU A 40 12.87 0.53 -12.17
C LEU A 40 12.56 0.18 -10.71
N TYR A 41 12.05 1.12 -9.92
CA TYR A 41 11.69 0.87 -8.52
C TYR A 41 10.67 -0.27 -8.38
N TRP A 42 9.56 -0.22 -9.13
CA TRP A 42 8.53 -1.26 -9.05
C TRP A 42 8.99 -2.59 -9.61
N TYR A 43 9.88 -2.58 -10.61
CA TYR A 43 10.53 -3.79 -11.09
C TYR A 43 11.47 -4.40 -10.04
N GLN A 44 12.25 -3.58 -9.35
CA GLN A 44 13.09 -4.02 -8.22
C GLN A 44 12.25 -4.66 -7.11
N ALA A 45 11.06 -4.13 -6.82
CA ALA A 45 10.12 -4.74 -5.89
C ALA A 45 9.65 -6.14 -6.36
N ILE A 46 9.41 -6.34 -7.66
CA ILE A 46 9.12 -7.68 -8.22
C ILE A 46 10.30 -8.62 -8.03
N VAL A 47 11.52 -8.17 -8.32
CA VAL A 47 12.75 -8.98 -8.17
C VAL A 47 12.91 -9.41 -6.70
N LEU A 48 12.79 -8.48 -5.77
CA LEU A 48 12.90 -8.76 -4.34
C LEU A 48 11.80 -9.71 -3.85
N GLN A 49 10.55 -9.52 -4.28
CA GLN A 49 9.45 -10.44 -3.96
C GLN A 49 9.74 -11.86 -4.47
N THR A 50 10.26 -11.98 -5.69
CA THR A 50 10.64 -13.27 -6.28
C THR A 50 11.74 -13.95 -5.46
N LEU A 51 12.77 -13.21 -5.04
CA LEU A 51 13.83 -13.75 -4.18
C LEU A 51 13.29 -14.26 -2.84
N PHE A 52 12.37 -13.55 -2.20
CA PHE A 52 11.74 -14.04 -0.97
C PHE A 52 10.90 -15.30 -1.19
N LEU A 53 10.14 -15.36 -2.29
CA LEU A 53 9.38 -16.57 -2.63
C LEU A 53 10.30 -17.75 -2.93
N MET A 54 11.40 -17.52 -3.64
CA MET A 54 12.44 -18.54 -3.88
C MET A 54 13.07 -19.01 -2.57
N LEU A 55 13.29 -18.11 -1.61
CA LEU A 55 13.84 -18.47 -0.31
C LEU A 55 12.86 -19.36 0.46
N VAL A 56 11.58 -18.98 0.50
CA VAL A 56 10.51 -19.79 1.12
C VAL A 56 10.40 -21.15 0.43
N HIS A 57 10.39 -21.16 -0.90
CA HIS A 57 10.32 -22.38 -1.70
C HIS A 57 11.48 -23.33 -1.42
N SER A 58 12.71 -22.81 -1.33
CA SER A 58 13.91 -23.59 -1.01
C SER A 58 13.94 -24.17 0.40
N VAL A 59 13.09 -23.67 1.31
CA VAL A 59 12.92 -24.20 2.66
C VAL A 59 11.80 -25.22 2.69
N TRP A 60 10.66 -24.92 2.05
CA TRP A 60 9.49 -25.79 1.99
C TRP A 60 9.74 -27.07 1.19
N GLU A 61 10.37 -26.93 0.03
CA GLU A 61 11.06 -28.01 -0.65
C GLU A 61 12.51 -27.95 -0.20
N PRO A 62 13.02 -28.94 0.59
CA PRO A 62 14.36 -28.92 1.18
C PRO A 62 15.53 -28.89 0.17
N ASN A 63 15.66 -27.79 -0.59
CA ASN A 63 16.57 -27.63 -1.71
C ASN A 63 17.73 -26.72 -1.31
N PHE A 64 18.83 -27.35 -0.90
CA PHE A 64 19.97 -26.65 -0.34
C PHE A 64 20.70 -25.74 -1.34
N ASP A 65 20.81 -26.16 -2.61
CA ASP A 65 21.44 -25.35 -3.65
C ASP A 65 20.63 -24.08 -3.93
N MET A 66 19.32 -24.23 -4.11
CA MET A 66 18.41 -23.09 -4.31
C MET A 66 18.41 -22.15 -3.10
N TYR A 67 18.46 -22.69 -1.88
CA TYR A 67 18.57 -21.91 -0.65
C TYR A 67 19.85 -21.06 -0.64
N LEU A 68 20.99 -21.65 -0.97
CA LEU A 68 22.28 -20.98 -0.96
C LEU A 68 22.40 -19.91 -2.06
N ASP A 69 21.92 -20.22 -3.26
CA ASP A 69 21.90 -19.28 -4.38
C ASP A 69 20.96 -18.10 -4.11
N THR A 70 19.79 -18.37 -3.54
CA THR A 70 18.83 -17.32 -3.20
C THR A 70 19.36 -16.41 -2.09
N LEU A 71 19.94 -16.97 -1.02
CA LEU A 71 20.58 -16.16 0.04
C LEU A 71 21.73 -15.30 -0.49
N THR A 72 22.51 -15.84 -1.44
CA THR A 72 23.56 -15.07 -2.12
C THR A 72 22.97 -13.87 -2.84
N GLN A 73 21.88 -14.07 -3.60
CA GLN A 73 21.22 -13.00 -4.34
C GLN A 73 20.56 -11.96 -3.41
N ILE A 74 20.09 -12.37 -2.23
CA ILE A 74 19.51 -11.47 -1.21
C ILE A 74 20.57 -10.60 -0.53
N CYS A 75 21.82 -11.07 -0.38
CA CYS A 75 22.89 -10.32 0.30
C CYS A 75 23.03 -8.82 -0.10
N PRO A 76 23.12 -8.45 -1.40
CA PRO A 76 23.21 -7.04 -1.79
C PRO A 76 21.97 -6.23 -1.42
N TRP A 77 20.77 -6.84 -1.44
CA TRP A 77 19.52 -6.17 -1.08
C TRP A 77 19.47 -5.79 0.40
N VAL A 78 19.91 -6.68 1.29
CA VAL A 78 19.96 -6.41 2.73
C VAL A 78 20.87 -5.22 3.04
N PHE A 79 21.95 -5.04 2.28
CA PHE A 79 22.79 -3.85 2.38
C PHE A 79 22.12 -2.61 1.79
N ALA A 80 21.52 -2.72 0.61
CA ALA A 80 20.83 -1.61 -0.05
C ALA A 80 19.63 -1.07 0.74
N LEU A 81 18.97 -1.93 1.53
CA LEU A 81 17.83 -1.60 2.40
C LEU A 81 18.26 -1.22 3.84
N ASP A 82 19.53 -0.89 4.05
CA ASP A 82 20.10 -0.43 5.33
C ASP A 82 19.98 -1.43 6.51
N HIS A 83 19.84 -2.72 6.21
CA HIS A 83 19.88 -3.79 7.22
C HIS A 83 21.33 -4.22 7.51
N VAL A 84 22.20 -3.28 7.87
CA VAL A 84 23.66 -3.47 7.96
C VAL A 84 24.10 -4.62 8.86
N HIS A 85 23.39 -4.88 9.97
CA HIS A 85 23.68 -6.01 10.86
C HIS A 85 23.44 -7.36 10.17
N TYR A 86 22.30 -7.49 9.49
CA TYR A 86 21.99 -8.67 8.71
C TYR A 86 22.94 -8.81 7.52
N ALA A 87 23.25 -7.73 6.81
CA ALA A 87 24.18 -7.75 5.69
C ALA A 87 25.57 -8.26 6.09
N ARG A 88 26.05 -7.92 7.30
CA ARG A 88 27.32 -8.42 7.84
C ARG A 88 27.25 -9.92 8.14
N LEU A 89 26.23 -10.37 8.88
CA LEU A 89 26.13 -11.76 9.32
C LEU A 89 25.74 -12.71 8.18
N LEU A 90 24.84 -12.31 7.30
CA LEU A 90 24.37 -13.11 6.18
C LEU A 90 25.50 -13.47 5.22
N ARG A 91 26.42 -12.53 4.94
CA ARG A 91 27.60 -12.80 4.10
C ARG A 91 28.51 -13.88 4.71
N VAL A 92 28.77 -13.81 6.01
CA VAL A 92 29.55 -14.82 6.74
C VAL A 92 28.84 -16.17 6.73
N PHE A 93 27.52 -16.16 6.91
CA PHE A 93 26.69 -17.36 6.89
C PHE A 93 26.71 -18.04 5.51
N VAL A 94 26.46 -17.30 4.43
CA VAL A 94 26.51 -17.82 3.04
C VAL A 94 27.90 -18.37 2.71
N LYS A 95 28.99 -17.68 3.08
CA LYS A 95 30.35 -18.20 2.91
C LYS A 95 30.56 -19.50 3.68
N THR A 96 30.06 -19.56 4.91
CA THR A 96 30.15 -20.75 5.77
C THR A 96 29.47 -21.94 5.11
N LEU A 97 28.25 -21.75 4.59
CA LEU A 97 27.48 -22.78 3.90
C LEU A 97 28.16 -23.25 2.61
N ARG A 98 28.69 -22.34 1.77
CA ARG A 98 29.46 -22.70 0.57
C ARG A 98 30.67 -23.56 0.87
N ASP A 99 31.38 -23.24 1.95
CA ASP A 99 32.58 -23.96 2.33
C ASP A 99 32.29 -25.30 3.02
N LEU A 100 31.03 -25.65 3.29
CA LEU A 100 30.67 -26.94 3.94
C LEU A 100 31.21 -28.12 3.15
N LYS A 101 31.14 -28.07 1.81
CA LYS A 101 31.66 -29.13 0.94
C LYS A 101 33.14 -29.45 1.20
N ILE A 102 33.92 -28.44 1.56
CA ILE A 102 35.37 -28.55 1.80
C ILE A 102 35.65 -28.84 3.28
N ARG A 103 35.03 -28.08 4.18
CA ARG A 103 35.33 -28.15 5.63
C ARG A 103 34.65 -29.29 6.35
N LEU A 104 33.41 -29.62 5.96
CA LEU A 104 32.55 -30.61 6.61
C LEU A 104 31.74 -31.40 5.56
N PRO A 105 32.40 -32.22 4.71
CA PRO A 105 31.76 -32.87 3.56
C PRO A 105 30.59 -33.78 3.95
N LYS A 106 30.65 -34.43 5.11
CA LYS A 106 29.55 -35.25 5.64
C LYS A 106 28.30 -34.42 5.94
N VAL A 107 28.47 -33.22 6.52
CA VAL A 107 27.34 -32.30 6.81
C VAL A 107 26.74 -31.79 5.51
N HIS A 108 27.61 -31.43 4.54
CA HIS A 108 27.17 -31.03 3.21
C HIS A 108 26.32 -32.13 2.54
N GLU A 109 26.74 -33.40 2.60
CA GLU A 109 25.97 -34.52 2.05
C GLU A 109 24.57 -34.63 2.68
N GLU A 110 24.46 -34.47 4.00
CA GLU A 110 23.17 -34.49 4.69
C GLU A 110 22.30 -33.26 4.35
N PHE A 111 22.91 -32.09 4.16
CA PHE A 111 22.21 -30.88 3.73
C PHE A 111 21.67 -31.01 2.31
N MET A 112 22.42 -31.63 1.40
CA MET A 112 21.96 -31.97 0.05
C MET A 112 20.79 -32.97 0.07
N LYS A 113 20.66 -33.79 1.12
CA LYS A 113 19.49 -34.65 1.36
C LYS A 113 18.32 -33.89 1.99
N GLY A 114 18.41 -32.58 2.15
CA GLY A 114 17.36 -31.74 2.73
C GLY A 114 17.41 -31.59 4.25
N LYS A 115 18.42 -32.13 4.94
CA LYS A 115 18.48 -32.12 6.42
C LYS A 115 18.98 -30.80 7.04
N PHE A 116 18.86 -29.70 6.31
CA PHE A 116 19.12 -28.34 6.82
C PHE A 116 17.83 -27.63 7.27
N VAL A 117 16.67 -28.25 7.02
CA VAL A 117 15.35 -27.80 7.46
C VAL A 117 14.69 -28.89 8.31
N ILE A 118 13.68 -28.50 9.08
CA ILE A 118 12.94 -29.39 9.97
C ILE A 118 11.54 -29.58 9.41
N GLN A 119 11.16 -30.84 9.21
CA GLN A 119 9.82 -31.20 8.77
C GLN A 119 9.05 -31.81 9.94
N LYS A 120 8.06 -31.10 10.47
CA LYS A 120 7.21 -31.59 11.58
C LYS A 120 6.11 -32.54 11.12
N THR A 121 5.66 -32.40 9.88
CA THR A 121 4.57 -33.19 9.30
C THR A 121 5.04 -33.86 8.02
N GLY A 122 4.63 -35.09 7.73
CA GLY A 122 4.98 -35.78 6.47
C GLY A 122 4.31 -35.20 5.21
N GLN A 123 3.70 -34.01 5.30
CA GLN A 123 3.04 -33.37 4.18
C GLN A 123 4.07 -32.75 3.22
N PRO A 124 3.83 -32.75 1.90
CA PRO A 124 4.63 -31.98 0.97
C PRO A 124 4.66 -30.49 1.34
N PHE A 125 5.76 -29.79 1.04
CA PHE A 125 5.92 -28.35 1.25
C PHE A 125 5.77 -27.85 2.70
N SER A 126 5.93 -28.71 3.70
CA SER A 126 5.71 -28.38 5.11
C SER A 126 6.99 -28.18 5.93
N SER A 127 8.14 -28.21 5.27
CA SER A 127 9.44 -28.03 5.91
C SER A 127 9.61 -26.58 6.39
N LEU A 128 10.26 -26.42 7.54
CA LEU A 128 10.41 -25.15 8.22
C LEU A 128 11.88 -24.91 8.57
N SER A 129 12.27 -23.65 8.60
CA SER A 129 13.56 -23.25 9.19
C SER A 129 13.56 -23.51 10.69
N ASP A 130 14.77 -23.67 11.24
CA ASP A 130 14.98 -23.93 12.65
C ASP A 130 14.32 -22.87 13.56
N ASP A 131 14.47 -21.59 13.21
CA ASP A 131 13.90 -20.47 13.96
C ASP A 131 12.36 -20.51 14.02
N HIS A 132 11.70 -20.81 12.90
CA HIS A 132 10.24 -20.96 12.87
C HIS A 132 9.77 -22.18 13.69
N VAL A 133 10.54 -23.27 13.67
CA VAL A 133 10.24 -24.45 14.51
C VAL A 133 10.35 -24.11 15.99
N HIS A 134 11.41 -23.38 16.38
CA HIS A 134 11.60 -22.90 17.73
C HIS A 134 10.49 -21.94 18.17
N GLU A 135 10.06 -21.01 17.32
CA GLU A 135 8.96 -20.09 17.61
C GLU A 135 7.65 -20.85 17.86
N GLN A 136 7.32 -21.82 17.01
CA GLN A 136 6.14 -22.66 17.19
C GLN A 136 6.20 -23.49 18.49
N ASN A 137 7.37 -24.08 18.80
CA ASN A 137 7.54 -24.85 20.03
C ASN A 137 7.40 -23.95 21.27
N ASN A 138 7.94 -22.74 21.22
CA ASN A 138 7.78 -21.75 22.28
C ASN A 138 6.33 -21.34 22.47
N ARG A 139 5.52 -21.29 21.41
CA ARG A 139 4.08 -21.00 21.50
C ARG A 139 3.33 -22.06 22.30
N ASN A 140 3.67 -23.34 22.16
CA ASN A 140 3.04 -24.43 22.91
C ASN A 140 3.32 -24.38 24.43
N VAL A 141 4.38 -23.69 24.84
CA VAL A 141 4.76 -23.51 26.25
C VAL A 141 4.17 -22.22 26.85
N LYS A 142 3.68 -21.30 26.02
CA LYS A 142 3.07 -20.05 26.49
C LYS A 142 1.63 -20.34 26.96
N PRO A 143 1.29 -20.08 28.24
CA PRO A 143 -0.08 -20.22 28.70
C PRO A 143 -0.98 -19.13 28.11
N ASP A 144 -2.25 -19.45 27.85
CA ASP A 144 -3.28 -18.48 27.47
C ASP A 144 -3.63 -17.58 28.67
N GLY A 145 -3.11 -16.35 28.69
CA GLY A 145 -3.49 -15.30 29.64
C GLY A 145 -3.11 -15.52 31.11
N GLY A 146 -2.63 -14.48 31.79
CA GLY A 146 -2.48 -14.43 33.26
C GLY A 146 -1.27 -15.15 33.87
N ALA A 147 -0.81 -16.29 33.32
CA ALA A 147 0.34 -17.04 33.85
C ALA A 147 1.70 -16.70 33.18
N VAL A 148 1.72 -15.69 32.29
CA VAL A 148 2.90 -15.24 31.53
C VAL A 148 4.09 -14.89 32.45
N GLY A 149 3.81 -14.41 33.67
CA GLY A 149 4.86 -14.06 34.64
C GLY A 149 5.59 -15.25 35.29
N LEU A 150 4.97 -16.43 35.34
CA LEU A 150 5.53 -17.62 36.01
C LEU A 150 6.41 -18.48 35.08
N LEU A 151 6.10 -18.53 33.78
CA LEU A 151 6.85 -19.27 32.74
C LEU A 151 7.80 -18.37 31.90
N GLY A 152 7.67 -17.05 32.05
CA GLY A 152 8.54 -16.07 31.37
C GLY A 152 9.99 -16.07 31.84
N SER A 153 10.25 -16.54 33.07
CA SER A 153 11.59 -16.62 33.68
C SER A 153 12.42 -17.84 33.25
N LEU A 154 11.82 -18.80 32.54
CA LEU A 154 12.53 -19.95 31.98
C LEU A 154 13.33 -19.53 30.75
N ASN A 155 14.60 -19.90 30.73
CA ASN A 155 15.52 -19.62 29.61
C ASN A 155 14.96 -20.18 28.29
N ALA A 156 15.23 -19.48 27.18
CA ALA A 156 14.77 -19.87 25.84
C ALA A 156 15.19 -21.30 25.45
N LEU A 157 16.30 -21.79 26.01
CA LEU A 157 16.86 -23.14 25.77
C LEU A 157 16.08 -24.27 26.46
N SER A 158 15.40 -24.00 27.57
CA SER A 158 14.63 -25.04 28.30
C SER A 158 13.21 -25.24 27.76
N LYS A 159 12.69 -24.28 26.98
CA LYS A 159 11.32 -24.32 26.46
C LYS A 159 11.06 -25.46 25.46
N PRO A 160 11.97 -25.79 24.51
CA PRO A 160 11.78 -26.94 23.63
C PRO A 160 11.69 -28.27 24.39
N GLU A 161 12.49 -28.43 25.44
CA GLU A 161 12.49 -29.64 26.27
C GLU A 161 11.22 -29.78 27.12
N ILE A 162 10.72 -28.65 27.66
CA ILE A 162 9.42 -28.62 28.33
C ILE A 162 8.29 -28.95 27.35
N ALA A 163 8.34 -28.42 26.12
CA ALA A 163 7.36 -28.76 25.09
C ALA A 163 7.38 -30.26 24.75
N ARG A 164 8.57 -30.88 24.70
CA ARG A 164 8.72 -32.33 24.53
C ARG A 164 8.07 -33.11 25.67
N MET A 165 8.38 -32.76 26.93
CA MET A 165 7.80 -33.40 28.11
C MET A 165 6.27 -33.26 28.17
N VAL A 166 5.73 -32.10 27.79
CA VAL A 166 4.27 -31.86 27.73
C VAL A 166 3.62 -32.72 26.64
N ASN A 167 4.26 -32.87 25.48
CA ASN A 167 3.76 -33.74 24.42
C ASN A 167 3.81 -35.22 24.84
N GLU A 168 4.93 -35.69 25.41
CA GLU A 168 5.09 -37.06 25.93
C GLU A 168 4.02 -37.37 26.99
N PHE A 169 3.80 -36.46 27.93
CA PHE A 169 2.72 -36.59 28.92
C PHE A 169 1.33 -36.62 28.29
N GLY A 170 1.09 -35.79 27.27
CA GLY A 170 -0.17 -35.78 26.54
C GLY A 170 -0.44 -37.11 25.81
N GLU A 171 0.59 -37.70 25.22
CA GLU A 171 0.53 -39.02 24.57
C GLU A 171 0.26 -40.14 25.60
N GLU A 172 0.96 -40.15 26.73
CA GLU A 172 0.72 -41.10 27.83
C GLU A 172 -0.67 -40.96 28.46
N ALA A 173 -1.19 -39.73 28.55
CA ALA A 173 -2.53 -39.43 29.07
C ALA A 173 -3.66 -39.71 28.05
N GLY A 174 -3.34 -40.17 26.84
CA GLY A 174 -4.33 -40.44 25.80
C GLY A 174 -5.01 -39.18 25.24
N ILE A 175 -4.40 -38.00 25.42
CA ILE A 175 -4.88 -36.74 24.86
C ILE A 175 -4.44 -36.68 23.40
N THR A 176 -5.23 -37.28 22.52
CA THR A 176 -4.99 -37.21 21.07
C THR A 176 -5.26 -35.78 20.59
N ILE A 177 -4.21 -34.96 20.47
CA ILE A 177 -4.29 -33.71 19.72
C ILE A 177 -4.63 -34.13 18.28
N ASN A 178 -5.81 -33.76 17.78
CA ASN A 178 -6.25 -34.09 16.42
C ASN A 178 -5.21 -33.63 15.39
N GLN A 179 -4.33 -34.54 14.94
CA GLN A 179 -3.18 -34.25 14.08
C GLN A 179 -3.52 -34.15 12.58
N HIS A 180 -4.80 -34.25 12.20
CA HIS A 180 -5.20 -34.15 10.80
C HIS A 180 -6.33 -33.15 10.61
N LYS A 181 -6.00 -31.87 10.69
CA LYS A 181 -6.69 -30.88 9.86
C LYS A 181 -5.74 -30.55 8.71
N SER A 182 -6.23 -30.71 7.48
CA SER A 182 -5.62 -30.12 6.29
C SER A 182 -5.16 -28.70 6.62
N HIS A 183 -4.00 -28.30 6.11
CA HIS A 183 -3.46 -26.98 6.36
C HIS A 183 -4.54 -25.94 6.03
N HIS A 184 -4.74 -24.93 6.87
CA HIS A 184 -5.82 -23.95 6.65
C HIS A 184 -5.74 -23.24 5.29
N GLU A 185 -4.55 -23.20 4.69
CA GLU A 185 -4.30 -22.68 3.34
C GLU A 185 -4.51 -23.71 2.21
N ASP A 186 -4.57 -25.00 2.55
CA ASP A 186 -4.81 -26.13 1.63
C ASP A 186 -6.31 -26.38 1.43
N THR A 187 -7.07 -25.29 1.28
CA THR A 187 -8.51 -25.33 1.04
C THR A 187 -8.86 -24.54 -0.21
N LYS A 188 -9.79 -25.05 -1.02
CA LYS A 188 -10.35 -24.29 -2.17
C LYS A 188 -10.91 -22.92 -1.76
N ALA A 189 -11.38 -22.79 -0.51
CA ALA A 189 -11.83 -21.53 0.04
C ALA A 189 -10.69 -20.52 0.20
N PHE A 190 -9.53 -20.95 0.70
CA PHE A 190 -8.34 -20.12 0.78
C PHE A 190 -7.83 -19.72 -0.60
N GLU A 191 -7.72 -20.67 -1.54
CA GLU A 191 -7.31 -20.40 -2.93
C GLU A 191 -8.21 -19.32 -3.57
N LYS A 192 -9.53 -19.50 -3.47
CA LYS A 192 -10.51 -18.52 -3.98
C LYS A 192 -10.36 -17.15 -3.31
N ARG A 193 -10.12 -17.12 -2.00
CA ARG A 193 -9.89 -15.88 -1.25
C ARG A 193 -8.60 -15.19 -1.69
N PHE A 194 -7.52 -15.95 -1.88
CA PHE A 194 -6.24 -15.43 -2.36
C PHE A 194 -6.35 -14.85 -3.77
N GLN A 195 -6.99 -15.57 -4.70
CA GLN A 195 -7.26 -15.08 -6.06
C GLN A 195 -8.10 -13.79 -6.03
N GLN A 196 -9.11 -13.73 -5.15
CA GLN A 196 -9.92 -12.52 -4.98
C GLN A 196 -9.06 -11.36 -4.47
N HIS A 197 -8.26 -11.55 -3.43
CA HIS A 197 -7.37 -10.49 -2.91
C HIS A 197 -6.39 -10.00 -3.98
N MET A 198 -5.83 -10.91 -4.77
CA MET A 198 -4.95 -10.53 -5.89
C MET A 198 -5.68 -9.65 -6.90
N LYS A 199 -6.90 -10.05 -7.30
CA LYS A 199 -7.73 -9.29 -8.23
C LYS A 199 -8.05 -7.91 -7.67
N ASP A 200 -8.43 -7.81 -6.40
CA ASP A 200 -8.74 -6.51 -5.78
C ASP A 200 -7.55 -5.54 -5.82
N ILE A 201 -6.34 -6.06 -5.59
CA ILE A 201 -5.12 -5.23 -5.67
C ILE A 201 -4.89 -4.77 -7.11
N VAL A 202 -5.01 -5.68 -8.09
CA VAL A 202 -4.85 -5.33 -9.51
C VAL A 202 -5.89 -4.30 -9.93
N ASP A 203 -7.16 -4.52 -9.60
CA ASP A 203 -8.28 -3.62 -9.92
C ASP A 203 -8.03 -2.21 -9.34
N VAL A 204 -7.51 -2.11 -8.10
CA VAL A 204 -7.16 -0.81 -7.49
C VAL A 204 -6.05 -0.11 -8.27
N PHE A 205 -4.97 -0.79 -8.62
CA PHE A 205 -3.88 -0.17 -9.38
C PHE A 205 -4.26 0.14 -10.82
N GLU A 206 -5.17 -0.61 -11.44
CA GLU A 206 -5.68 -0.26 -12.77
C GLU A 206 -6.61 0.96 -12.71
N GLU A 207 -7.36 1.14 -11.62
CA GLU A 207 -8.20 2.32 -11.42
C GLU A 207 -7.40 3.57 -11.05
N GLU A 208 -6.43 3.44 -10.13
CA GLU A 208 -5.65 4.55 -9.57
C GLU A 208 -4.34 4.82 -10.33
N GLY A 209 -4.05 4.05 -11.38
CA GLY A 209 -2.88 4.23 -12.24
C GLY A 209 -1.85 3.11 -12.08
N ASN A 210 -1.60 2.38 -13.17
CA ASN A 210 -0.68 1.26 -13.17
C ASN A 210 0.77 1.79 -13.09
N PRO A 211 1.56 1.38 -12.09
CA PRO A 211 2.91 1.92 -11.86
C PRO A 211 3.93 1.63 -12.98
N PHE A 212 3.61 0.73 -13.91
CA PHE A 212 4.46 0.37 -15.05
C PHE A 212 4.12 1.16 -16.34
N GLN A 213 3.15 2.08 -16.30
CA GLN A 213 2.78 2.96 -17.42
C GLN A 213 3.48 4.33 -17.33
N GLU A 214 3.71 5.00 -18.48
CA GLU A 214 4.42 6.30 -18.55
C GLU A 214 3.68 7.43 -17.85
N ALA A 215 2.37 7.48 -18.05
CA ALA A 215 1.53 8.51 -17.48
C ALA A 215 0.67 7.85 -16.42
N VAL A 216 0.97 8.07 -15.15
CA VAL A 216 0.11 7.57 -14.06
C VAL A 216 -1.09 8.50 -13.91
N PHE A 217 -0.87 9.81 -13.95
CA PHE A 217 -1.91 10.81 -13.70
C PHE A 217 -2.79 11.13 -14.90
N GLN A 218 -2.22 11.33 -16.09
CA GLN A 218 -3.01 11.72 -17.27
C GLN A 218 -4.09 10.68 -17.64
N PRO A 219 -3.83 9.36 -17.67
CA PRO A 219 -4.85 8.37 -18.00
C PRO A 219 -5.99 8.32 -17.01
N ILE A 220 -5.73 8.59 -15.72
CA ILE A 220 -6.79 8.71 -14.71
C ILE A 220 -7.73 9.85 -15.08
N ILE A 221 -7.19 11.01 -15.43
CA ILE A 221 -8.00 12.17 -15.83
C ILE A 221 -8.74 11.90 -17.14
N VAL A 222 -8.09 11.29 -18.14
CA VAL A 222 -8.73 10.87 -19.39
C VAL A 222 -9.87 9.87 -19.11
N ALA A 223 -9.66 8.88 -18.23
CA ALA A 223 -10.68 7.93 -17.80
C ALA A 223 -11.90 8.66 -17.19
N GLN A 224 -11.70 9.68 -16.36
CA GLN A 224 -12.79 10.48 -15.82
C GLN A 224 -13.50 11.29 -16.92
N LEU A 225 -12.75 11.87 -17.86
CA LEU A 225 -13.30 12.61 -19.00
C LEU A 225 -14.20 11.73 -19.86
N TRP A 226 -14.05 10.40 -19.92
CA TRP A 226 -15.02 9.55 -20.65
C TRP A 226 -16.46 9.70 -20.13
N THR A 227 -16.62 9.95 -18.83
CA THR A 227 -17.94 10.02 -18.17
C THR A 227 -18.38 11.45 -17.82
N ALA A 228 -17.43 12.36 -17.65
CA ALA A 228 -17.69 13.74 -17.24
C ALA A 228 -17.37 14.74 -18.37
N SER A 229 -18.18 15.78 -18.51
CA SER A 229 -17.90 16.89 -19.45
C SER A 229 -16.88 17.88 -18.91
N ARG A 230 -16.68 17.90 -17.59
CA ARG A 230 -15.76 18.77 -16.86
C ARG A 230 -15.11 17.97 -15.74
N VAL A 231 -13.79 18.05 -15.60
CA VAL A 231 -13.02 17.43 -14.51
C VAL A 231 -12.17 18.51 -13.83
N ASP A 232 -12.37 18.66 -12.52
CA ASP A 232 -11.64 19.63 -11.70
C ASP A 232 -10.63 18.89 -10.83
N VAL A 233 -9.34 19.23 -10.97
CA VAL A 233 -8.25 18.70 -10.14
C VAL A 233 -7.81 19.77 -9.16
N ILE A 234 -7.89 19.44 -7.88
CA ILE A 234 -7.80 20.41 -6.78
C ILE A 234 -6.65 20.00 -5.87
N PHE A 235 -5.71 20.91 -5.68
CA PHE A 235 -4.54 20.79 -4.81
C PHE A 235 -4.65 21.72 -3.59
N ASP A 236 -3.90 21.42 -2.54
CA ASP A 236 -3.82 22.28 -1.34
C ASP A 236 -3.16 23.61 -1.66
N LYS A 237 -3.57 24.65 -0.92
CA LYS A 237 -2.92 25.97 -0.96
C LYS A 237 -2.06 26.19 0.27
N TYR A 238 -0.91 26.82 0.06
CA TYR A 238 0.05 27.12 1.11
C TYR A 238 0.16 28.64 1.29
N VAL A 239 -0.92 29.24 1.81
CA VAL A 239 -0.96 30.68 2.07
C VAL A 239 -0.10 31.02 3.30
N PRO A 240 0.83 31.99 3.22
CA PRO A 240 1.57 32.48 4.38
C PRO A 240 0.63 33.04 5.46
N ASP A 241 1.04 32.97 6.72
CA ASP A 241 0.31 33.55 7.86
C ASP A 241 -1.10 33.00 8.10
N SER A 242 -1.41 31.79 7.62
CA SER A 242 -2.68 31.12 7.90
C SER A 242 -2.62 30.25 9.16
N LEU A 243 -3.79 29.91 9.72
CA LEU A 243 -3.89 28.96 10.86
C LEU A 243 -3.20 27.62 10.57
N LYS A 244 -3.17 27.20 9.30
CA LYS A 244 -2.45 26.00 8.88
C LYS A 244 -0.94 26.22 8.80
N ALA A 245 -0.48 27.41 8.41
CA ALA A 245 0.95 27.73 8.37
C ALA A 245 1.60 27.54 9.75
N GLU A 246 0.96 28.02 10.83
CA GLU A 246 1.46 27.83 12.21
C GLU A 246 1.52 26.35 12.64
N THR A 247 0.58 25.53 12.16
CA THR A 247 0.62 24.08 12.42
C THR A 247 1.77 23.42 11.65
N ARG A 248 2.06 23.87 10.42
CA ARG A 248 3.15 23.34 9.58
C ARG A 248 4.53 23.74 10.09
N GLU A 249 4.70 24.93 10.68
CA GLU A 249 5.97 25.34 11.30
C GLU A 249 6.44 24.35 12.38
N LYS A 250 5.51 23.65 13.03
CA LYS A 250 5.82 22.63 14.04
C LYS A 250 6.31 21.31 13.43
N HIS A 251 6.19 21.09 12.13
CA HIS A 251 6.53 19.84 11.44
C HIS A 251 8.01 19.72 11.05
N GLY A 252 8.83 20.73 11.38
CA GLY A 252 10.29 20.71 11.21
C GLY A 252 10.78 21.38 9.92
N THR A 253 12.10 21.48 9.79
CA THR A 253 12.78 22.08 8.63
C THR A 253 13.10 21.02 7.58
N GLY A 254 12.47 21.13 6.42
CA GLY A 254 12.74 20.28 5.26
C GLY A 254 13.85 20.79 4.34
N ASN A 255 14.09 20.06 3.25
CA ASN A 255 15.09 20.42 2.23
C ASN A 255 14.42 21.13 1.06
N ARG A 256 14.72 22.41 0.84
CA ARG A 256 14.23 23.16 -0.32
C ARG A 256 14.88 22.62 -1.59
N VAL A 257 14.05 22.27 -2.58
CA VAL A 257 14.47 21.82 -3.91
C VAL A 257 13.64 22.56 -4.93
N LYS A 258 14.27 23.27 -5.86
CA LYS A 258 13.54 23.91 -6.95
C LYS A 258 12.96 22.86 -7.89
N VAL A 259 11.64 22.79 -8.00
CA VAL A 259 10.93 21.81 -8.81
C VAL A 259 10.77 22.35 -10.23
N ALA A 260 11.26 21.58 -11.19
CA ALA A 260 11.13 21.80 -12.63
C ALA A 260 11.00 20.42 -13.28
N SER A 261 10.54 20.36 -14.54
CA SER A 261 10.36 19.07 -15.25
C SER A 261 11.65 18.25 -15.37
N ALA A 262 12.83 18.90 -15.29
CA ALA A 262 14.14 18.25 -15.31
C ALA A 262 14.74 18.00 -13.92
N THR A 263 14.08 18.42 -12.83
CA THR A 263 14.58 18.25 -11.47
C THR A 263 14.55 16.78 -11.08
N PRO A 264 15.67 16.19 -10.62
CA PRO A 264 15.70 14.82 -10.14
C PRO A 264 14.75 14.60 -8.95
N ILE A 265 14.17 13.41 -8.85
CA ILE A 265 13.30 13.05 -7.74
C ILE A 265 14.09 13.14 -6.41
N PRO A 266 13.62 13.90 -5.41
CA PRO A 266 14.23 14.00 -4.09
C PRO A 266 14.44 12.62 -3.44
N LYS A 267 15.64 12.40 -2.87
CA LYS A 267 15.95 11.15 -2.15
C LYS A 267 15.18 11.02 -0.83
N ASP A 268 15.01 12.14 -0.13
CA ASP A 268 14.21 12.22 1.08
C ASP A 268 12.90 12.93 0.77
N TRP A 269 11.90 12.13 0.41
CA TRP A 269 10.59 12.63 0.04
C TRP A 269 9.85 13.26 1.23
N ASN A 270 10.09 12.78 2.46
CA ASN A 270 9.45 13.34 3.65
C ASN A 270 9.99 14.74 3.94
N ALA A 271 11.31 14.93 3.91
CA ALA A 271 11.92 16.25 4.06
C ALA A 271 11.53 17.19 2.90
N PHE A 272 11.35 16.67 1.69
CA PHE A 272 10.86 17.45 0.56
C PHE A 272 9.42 17.95 0.79
N LEU A 273 8.53 17.07 1.28
CA LEU A 273 7.13 17.38 1.61
C LEU A 273 6.96 18.21 2.90
N GLN A 274 8.02 18.56 3.61
CA GLN A 274 7.93 19.51 4.72
C GLN A 274 8.06 20.97 4.27
N VAL A 275 8.53 21.21 3.03
CA VAL A 275 8.69 22.55 2.47
C VAL A 275 7.49 22.90 1.60
N ASP A 276 6.83 24.00 1.91
CA ASP A 276 5.60 24.40 1.22
C ASP A 276 5.87 24.81 -0.23
N GLU A 277 6.96 25.54 -0.50
CA GLU A 277 7.30 25.96 -1.87
C GLU A 277 7.61 24.78 -2.79
N ASN A 278 8.17 23.69 -2.26
CA ASN A 278 8.39 22.47 -3.04
C ASN A 278 7.06 21.91 -3.56
N LYS A 279 6.01 21.94 -2.72
CA LYS A 279 4.68 21.43 -3.09
C LYS A 279 3.99 22.36 -4.05
N GLU A 280 4.07 23.67 -3.83
CA GLU A 280 3.49 24.66 -4.75
C GLU A 280 4.10 24.55 -6.16
N GLU A 281 5.43 24.48 -6.25
CA GLU A 281 6.12 24.31 -7.54
C GLU A 281 5.76 22.96 -8.21
N LEU A 282 5.64 21.88 -7.41
CA LEU A 282 5.17 20.58 -7.91
C LEU A 282 3.73 20.64 -8.45
N PHE A 283 2.81 21.22 -7.68
CA PHE A 283 1.40 21.35 -8.06
C PHE A 283 1.23 22.22 -9.30
N LYS A 284 2.06 23.24 -9.47
CA LYS A 284 2.10 24.05 -10.69
C LYS A 284 2.46 23.22 -11.92
N ILE A 285 3.54 22.44 -11.86
CA ILE A 285 3.97 21.59 -12.99
C ILE A 285 2.89 20.56 -13.33
N LEU A 286 2.33 19.89 -12.31
CA LEU A 286 1.24 18.93 -12.52
C LEU A 286 0.01 19.60 -13.14
N SER A 287 -0.32 20.82 -12.71
CA SER A 287 -1.45 21.56 -13.25
C SER A 287 -1.28 21.95 -14.72
N GLU A 288 -0.09 22.41 -15.10
CA GLU A 288 0.25 22.75 -16.49
C GLU A 288 0.18 21.52 -17.39
N ASP A 289 0.73 20.37 -16.92
CA ASP A 289 0.67 19.11 -17.66
C ASP A 289 -0.76 18.59 -17.84
N LEU A 290 -1.59 18.69 -16.80
CA LEU A 290 -2.98 18.22 -16.83
C LEU A 290 -3.89 19.08 -17.73
N VAL A 291 -3.68 20.39 -17.82
CA VAL A 291 -4.48 21.27 -18.68
C VAL A 291 -4.19 21.04 -20.16
N ASN A 292 -3.00 20.54 -20.49
CA ASN A 292 -2.64 20.16 -21.86
C ASN A 292 -3.36 18.88 -22.34
N VAL A 293 -4.04 18.14 -21.45
CA VAL A 293 -4.85 16.98 -21.81
C VAL A 293 -6.13 17.45 -22.51
N GLN A 294 -6.06 17.65 -23.82
CA GLN A 294 -7.23 17.98 -24.64
C GLN A 294 -8.00 16.72 -25.02
N HIS A 295 -9.28 16.66 -24.63
CA HIS A 295 -10.16 15.57 -25.04
C HIS A 295 -11.55 16.09 -25.45
N GLN A 296 -11.85 16.05 -26.76
CA GLN A 296 -13.21 16.09 -27.33
C GLN A 296 -14.21 17.08 -26.68
N ASN A 297 -13.95 18.39 -26.71
CA ASN A 297 -14.82 19.44 -26.14
C ASN A 297 -15.10 19.33 -24.62
N LYS A 298 -14.28 18.57 -23.89
CA LYS A 298 -14.37 18.44 -22.43
C LYS A 298 -13.32 19.32 -21.78
N THR A 299 -13.65 19.82 -20.59
CA THR A 299 -12.83 20.82 -19.91
C THR A 299 -12.11 20.19 -18.72
N VAL A 300 -10.80 20.38 -18.64
CA VAL A 300 -10.00 20.08 -17.44
C VAL A 300 -9.66 21.39 -16.76
N ILE A 301 -9.98 21.51 -15.47
CA ILE A 301 -9.67 22.69 -14.68
C ILE A 301 -8.71 22.29 -13.57
N SER A 302 -7.53 22.91 -13.57
CA SER A 302 -6.64 22.89 -12.42
C SER A 302 -6.50 24.29 -11.82
N ILE A 303 -6.28 24.36 -10.51
CA ILE A 303 -6.34 25.58 -9.68
C ILE A 303 -5.48 26.71 -10.25
N HIS A 304 -4.32 26.42 -10.84
CA HIS A 304 -3.41 27.47 -11.31
C HIS A 304 -3.87 28.22 -12.57
N HIS A 305 -4.78 27.67 -13.39
CA HIS A 305 -5.22 28.31 -14.64
C HIS A 305 -6.53 29.12 -14.53
N HIS A 306 -7.42 28.78 -13.59
CA HIS A 306 -8.74 29.41 -13.46
C HIS A 306 -8.96 30.16 -12.13
N GLN A 307 -7.87 30.50 -11.43
CA GLN A 307 -7.89 31.21 -10.14
C GLN A 307 -8.80 32.46 -10.15
N HIS A 308 -8.85 33.24 -11.22
CA HIS A 308 -9.59 34.51 -11.21
C HIS A 308 -11.11 34.42 -11.07
N LEU A 309 -11.76 33.31 -11.43
CA LEU A 309 -13.24 33.20 -11.39
C LEU A 309 -13.79 32.61 -10.08
N ILE A 310 -13.07 31.68 -9.46
CA ILE A 310 -13.54 30.93 -8.28
C ILE A 310 -13.01 31.54 -6.97
N GLN A 311 -11.84 32.19 -7.01
CA GLN A 311 -11.07 32.62 -5.83
C GLN A 311 -11.65 33.83 -5.10
N LYS A 312 -12.54 34.62 -5.72
CA LYS A 312 -13.15 35.79 -5.05
C LYS A 312 -14.13 35.42 -3.92
N ALA A 313 -14.48 34.14 -3.78
CA ALA A 313 -15.57 33.69 -2.91
C ALA A 313 -15.12 32.95 -1.63
N CYS A 314 -13.85 32.52 -1.49
CA CYS A 314 -13.43 31.71 -0.33
C CYS A 314 -11.96 31.94 0.04
N HIS A 315 -11.71 32.21 1.33
CA HIS A 315 -10.39 32.42 1.93
C HIS A 315 -9.85 31.15 2.62
N HIS A 316 -10.44 29.97 2.38
CA HIS A 316 -9.98 28.70 2.97
C HIS A 316 -8.87 28.06 2.13
N ASP A 317 -7.83 27.59 2.81
CA ASP A 317 -6.62 27.01 2.22
C ASP A 317 -6.75 25.52 1.86
N GLU A 318 -7.74 24.83 2.44
CA GLU A 318 -7.85 23.37 2.40
C GLU A 318 -8.56 22.86 1.14
N VAL A 319 -8.07 21.75 0.56
CA VAL A 319 -8.71 21.08 -0.58
C VAL A 319 -10.15 20.69 -0.26
N ASP A 320 -10.42 20.23 0.96
CA ASP A 320 -11.72 19.68 1.32
C ASP A 320 -12.87 20.66 1.07
N SER A 321 -12.73 21.91 1.50
CA SER A 321 -13.68 22.99 1.31
C SER A 321 -13.66 23.53 -0.12
N GLN A 322 -12.48 23.55 -0.76
CA GLN A 322 -12.34 23.98 -2.15
C GLN A 322 -13.07 23.06 -3.13
N MET A 323 -13.08 21.74 -2.88
CA MET A 323 -13.83 20.78 -3.69
C MET A 323 -15.33 21.13 -3.78
N LEU A 324 -15.92 21.58 -2.68
CA LEU A 324 -17.32 21.99 -2.64
C LEU A 324 -17.56 23.31 -3.38
N LEU A 325 -16.62 24.25 -3.32
CA LEU A 325 -16.71 25.50 -4.07
C LEU A 325 -16.68 25.26 -5.58
N HIS A 326 -15.81 24.36 -6.05
CA HIS A 326 -15.77 23.93 -7.45
C HIS A 326 -17.07 23.24 -7.87
N ALA A 327 -17.64 22.39 -7.00
CA ALA A 327 -18.94 21.78 -7.25
C ALA A 327 -20.07 22.82 -7.41
N LYS A 328 -20.09 23.86 -6.56
CA LYS A 328 -21.03 24.98 -6.64
C LYS A 328 -20.82 25.81 -7.91
N HIS A 329 -19.57 26.07 -8.29
CA HIS A 329 -19.23 26.79 -9.50
C HIS A 329 -19.70 26.03 -10.76
N ALA A 330 -19.43 24.72 -10.83
CA ALA A 330 -19.94 23.89 -11.91
C ALA A 330 -21.47 23.94 -12.01
N ALA A 331 -22.18 23.94 -10.88
CA ALA A 331 -23.64 24.12 -10.88
C ALA A 331 -24.07 25.48 -11.43
N SER A 332 -23.33 26.56 -11.13
CA SER A 332 -23.61 27.90 -11.68
C SER A 332 -23.39 28.01 -13.19
N GLU A 333 -22.50 27.19 -13.74
CA GLU A 333 -22.29 27.05 -15.19
C GLU A 333 -23.30 26.10 -15.87
N GLY A 334 -24.28 25.59 -15.12
CA GLY A 334 -25.35 24.75 -15.65
C GLY A 334 -25.11 23.24 -15.56
N HIS A 335 -24.02 22.79 -14.94
CA HIS A 335 -23.82 21.36 -14.69
C HIS A 335 -24.79 20.86 -13.61
N ARG A 336 -25.58 19.83 -13.94
CA ARG A 336 -26.64 19.31 -13.04
C ARG A 336 -26.19 18.14 -12.16
N LYS A 337 -25.09 17.49 -12.51
CA LYS A 337 -24.58 16.28 -11.87
C LYS A 337 -23.11 16.48 -11.54
N THR A 338 -22.78 16.39 -10.25
CA THR A 338 -21.40 16.53 -9.77
C THR A 338 -21.02 15.32 -8.93
N LEU A 339 -19.85 14.74 -9.22
CA LEU A 339 -19.25 13.65 -8.46
C LEU A 339 -17.95 14.16 -7.82
N ILE A 340 -17.84 14.04 -6.51
CA ILE A 340 -16.64 14.33 -5.74
C ILE A 340 -15.94 13.02 -5.43
N ARG A 341 -14.67 12.86 -5.80
CA ARG A 341 -13.85 11.69 -5.47
C ARG A 341 -12.90 12.04 -4.34
N THR A 342 -12.98 11.33 -3.21
CA THR A 342 -12.14 11.62 -2.03
C THR A 342 -11.92 10.38 -1.16
N VAL A 343 -10.82 10.36 -0.43
CA VAL A 343 -10.57 9.40 0.68
C VAL A 343 -10.67 10.06 2.05
N ASN A 344 -10.84 11.39 2.09
CA ASN A 344 -10.97 12.14 3.33
C ASN A 344 -12.44 12.22 3.77
N SER A 345 -12.72 11.78 5.00
CA SER A 345 -14.07 11.80 5.58
C SER A 345 -14.60 13.21 5.81
N ASP A 346 -13.74 14.21 6.05
CA ASP A 346 -14.19 15.57 6.31
C ASP A 346 -14.86 16.19 5.09
N VAL A 347 -14.42 15.83 3.88
CA VAL A 347 -15.09 16.21 2.63
C VAL A 347 -16.54 15.71 2.59
N VAL A 348 -16.80 14.48 3.08
CA VAL A 348 -18.16 13.92 3.15
C VAL A 348 -18.99 14.74 4.12
N ILE A 349 -18.46 15.03 5.32
CA ILE A 349 -19.18 15.80 6.35
C ILE A 349 -19.46 17.23 5.87
N ILE A 350 -18.48 17.90 5.26
CA ILE A 350 -18.66 19.25 4.69
C ILE A 350 -19.70 19.21 3.57
N ALA A 351 -19.67 18.20 2.68
CA ALA A 351 -20.66 18.04 1.63
C ALA A 351 -22.07 17.86 2.19
N VAL A 352 -22.25 17.07 3.27
CA VAL A 352 -23.53 16.92 3.96
C VAL A 352 -24.08 18.27 4.43
N VAL A 353 -23.25 19.08 5.10
CA VAL A 353 -23.64 20.40 5.64
C VAL A 353 -23.98 21.39 4.54
N THR A 354 -23.14 21.41 3.50
CA THR A 354 -23.18 22.48 2.50
C THR A 354 -24.14 22.16 1.36
N PHE A 355 -24.52 20.90 1.15
CA PHE A 355 -25.29 20.46 -0.02
C PHE A 355 -26.56 21.29 -0.25
N GLN A 356 -27.34 21.52 0.81
CA GLN A 356 -28.58 22.31 0.73
C GLN A 356 -28.34 23.77 0.32
N ARG A 357 -27.13 24.29 0.52
CA ARG A 357 -26.74 25.67 0.23
C ARG A 357 -26.06 25.83 -1.14
N MET A 358 -25.66 24.74 -1.79
CA MET A 358 -24.86 24.78 -3.02
C MET A 358 -25.67 24.85 -4.33
N ASN A 359 -27.01 24.80 -4.27
CA ASN A 359 -27.90 24.78 -5.45
C ASN A 359 -27.47 23.76 -6.53
N VAL A 360 -26.85 22.65 -6.11
CA VAL A 360 -26.43 21.55 -6.98
C VAL A 360 -27.59 20.58 -7.10
N ALA A 361 -28.06 20.31 -8.32
CA ALA A 361 -29.24 19.44 -8.52
C ALA A 361 -28.97 17.99 -8.08
N LYS A 362 -27.83 17.42 -8.46
CA LYS A 362 -27.40 16.10 -7.99
C LYS A 362 -25.91 16.09 -7.65
N LEU A 363 -25.61 15.72 -6.42
CA LEU A 363 -24.28 15.65 -5.83
C LEU A 363 -24.06 14.23 -5.31
N TRP A 364 -22.94 13.66 -5.69
CA TRP A 364 -22.44 12.39 -5.17
C TRP A 364 -21.03 12.54 -4.64
N THR A 365 -20.68 11.72 -3.66
CA THR A 365 -19.29 11.49 -3.28
C THR A 365 -18.95 10.03 -3.47
N ALA A 366 -17.92 9.75 -4.29
CA ALA A 366 -17.22 8.48 -4.31
C ALA A 366 -16.15 8.52 -3.21
N PHE A 367 -16.42 7.84 -2.10
CA PHE A 367 -15.58 7.83 -0.91
C PHE A 367 -14.80 6.51 -0.78
N GLY A 368 -13.48 6.58 -0.56
CA GLY A 368 -12.63 5.40 -0.36
C GLY A 368 -12.05 4.80 -1.64
N VAL A 369 -11.29 3.71 -1.50
CA VAL A 369 -10.57 3.01 -2.59
C VAL A 369 -10.87 1.52 -2.61
N GLY A 370 -10.83 0.93 -3.82
CA GLY A 370 -11.04 -0.50 -4.04
C GLY A 370 -12.35 -1.02 -3.43
N LYS A 371 -12.26 -2.12 -2.68
CA LYS A 371 -13.41 -2.76 -2.00
C LYS A 371 -14.13 -1.88 -0.98
N ASN A 372 -13.45 -0.86 -0.45
CA ASN A 372 -14.00 0.06 0.54
C ASN A 372 -14.63 1.29 -0.11
N LYS A 373 -14.66 1.37 -1.45
CA LYS A 373 -15.27 2.46 -2.18
C LYS A 373 -16.79 2.43 -2.01
N CYS A 374 -17.37 3.52 -1.54
CA CYS A 374 -18.81 3.71 -1.45
C CYS A 374 -19.25 4.97 -2.19
N HIS A 375 -20.50 4.99 -2.66
CA HIS A 375 -21.10 6.16 -3.29
C HIS A 375 -22.20 6.70 -2.40
N ILE A 376 -22.05 7.96 -1.99
CA ILE A 376 -23.02 8.66 -1.15
C ILE A 376 -23.79 9.63 -2.04
N GLN A 377 -25.11 9.49 -2.08
CA GLN A 377 -25.99 10.43 -2.77
C GLN A 377 -26.68 11.35 -1.75
N TYR A 378 -26.35 12.63 -1.77
CA TYR A 378 -26.83 13.55 -0.72
C TYR A 378 -28.33 13.83 -0.78
N GLN A 379 -28.97 13.67 -1.95
CA GLN A 379 -30.41 13.86 -2.10
C GLN A 379 -31.22 12.80 -1.34
N THR A 380 -30.65 11.63 -1.06
CA THR A 380 -31.37 10.52 -0.40
C THR A 380 -31.26 10.54 1.11
N LEU A 381 -30.35 11.35 1.67
CA LEU A 381 -30.12 11.40 3.12
C LEU A 381 -31.26 12.08 3.89
N GLY A 382 -31.97 13.02 3.24
CA GLY A 382 -33.01 13.82 3.88
C GLY A 382 -32.44 14.94 4.79
N PRO A 383 -33.24 15.97 5.09
CA PRO A 383 -32.75 17.16 5.79
C PRO A 383 -32.31 16.90 7.23
N GLU A 384 -32.98 15.99 7.94
CA GLU A 384 -32.68 15.67 9.34
C GLU A 384 -31.29 15.01 9.49
N VAL A 385 -30.98 14.04 8.64
CA VAL A 385 -29.68 13.36 8.62
C VAL A 385 -28.58 14.36 8.28
N CYS A 386 -28.83 15.29 7.36
CA CYS A 386 -27.86 16.32 7.01
C CYS A 386 -27.56 17.30 8.15
N LEU A 387 -28.54 17.56 9.03
CA LEU A 387 -28.34 18.38 10.24
C LEU A 387 -27.66 17.60 11.38
N ALA A 388 -27.93 16.30 11.51
CA ALA A 388 -27.44 15.48 12.61
C ALA A 388 -26.01 14.94 12.41
N LEU A 389 -25.62 14.59 11.18
CA LEU A 389 -24.30 14.02 10.86
C LEU A 389 -23.09 14.86 11.32
N PRO A 390 -23.08 16.19 11.20
CA PRO A 390 -21.96 17.03 11.66
C PRO A 390 -21.81 16.98 13.18
N PHE A 391 -22.94 17.01 13.90
CA PHE A 391 -22.96 16.83 15.35
C PHE A 391 -22.42 15.45 15.73
N TRP A 392 -22.85 14.40 15.03
CA TRP A 392 -22.37 13.04 15.27
C TRP A 392 -20.86 12.88 15.03
N HIS A 393 -20.33 13.47 13.95
CA HIS A 393 -18.90 13.45 13.66
C HIS A 393 -18.08 14.15 14.75
N ALA A 394 -18.55 15.29 15.25
CA ALA A 394 -17.91 15.95 16.39
C ALA A 394 -18.04 15.14 17.69
N PHE A 395 -19.23 14.61 17.98
CA PHE A 395 -19.53 13.87 19.21
C PHE A 395 -18.73 12.57 19.34
N THR A 396 -18.51 11.88 18.21
CA THR A 396 -17.76 10.61 18.16
C THR A 396 -16.26 10.78 17.95
N GLY A 397 -15.78 12.03 17.98
CA GLY A 397 -14.39 12.42 17.80
C GLY A 397 -14.06 12.78 16.34
N CYS A 398 -13.50 13.98 16.18
CA CYS A 398 -12.84 14.46 14.97
C CYS A 398 -11.51 15.14 15.33
N ASP A 399 -10.78 15.64 14.35
CA ASP A 399 -9.41 16.17 14.56
C ASP A 399 -9.31 17.30 15.59
N THR A 400 -10.42 18.00 15.86
CA THR A 400 -10.47 19.13 16.80
C THR A 400 -11.11 18.81 18.15
N VAL A 401 -11.81 17.68 18.30
CA VAL A 401 -12.50 17.31 19.54
C VAL A 401 -12.28 15.85 19.91
N SER A 402 -11.90 15.61 21.17
CA SER A 402 -11.76 14.25 21.70
C SER A 402 -13.10 13.50 21.69
N SER A 403 -13.06 12.20 21.47
CA SER A 403 -14.23 11.33 21.63
C SER A 403 -14.51 11.00 23.10
N PHE A 404 -15.76 10.72 23.42
CA PHE A 404 -16.12 10.18 24.73
C PHE A 404 -15.57 8.76 24.89
N ALA A 405 -15.03 8.45 26.08
CA ALA A 405 -14.49 7.12 26.38
C ALA A 405 -15.55 6.03 26.13
N GLY A 406 -15.18 4.98 25.39
CA GLY A 406 -16.07 3.88 25.00
C GLY A 406 -17.02 4.17 23.83
N HIS A 407 -17.09 5.41 23.35
CA HIS A 407 -18.04 5.84 22.30
C HIS A 407 -17.28 6.37 21.09
N GLY A 408 -17.01 5.48 20.14
CA GLY A 408 -16.46 5.81 18.82
C GLY A 408 -17.54 5.78 17.74
N LYS A 409 -17.14 6.06 16.49
CA LYS A 409 -18.03 6.11 15.31
C LYS A 409 -18.92 4.87 15.10
N LYS A 410 -18.54 3.71 15.65
CA LYS A 410 -19.29 2.44 15.58
C LYS A 410 -20.01 2.04 16.87
N THR A 411 -19.73 2.70 17.99
CA THR A 411 -20.22 2.31 19.33
C THR A 411 -21.01 3.43 20.01
N ALA A 412 -21.29 4.50 19.29
CA ALA A 412 -22.03 5.64 19.82
C ALA A 412 -23.57 5.46 19.76
N TRP A 413 -24.07 4.36 19.18
CA TRP A 413 -25.49 3.98 19.17
C TRP A 413 -25.76 2.73 20.02
#